data_AF-A0A3D2BV55-F1
#
_entry.id   AF-A0A3D2BV55-F1
#
_cell.length_a   1.000
_cell.length_b   1.000
_cell.length_c   1.000
_cell.angle_alpha   90.00
_cell.angle_beta   90.00
_cell.angle_gamma   90.00
#
_symmetry.space_group_name_H-M   'P 1'
#
loop_
_entity.id
_entity.type
_entity.pdbx_description
1 polymer ?
#
loop_
_entity_poly.entity_id
_entity_poly.type
_entity_poly.pdbx_seq_one_letter_code
_entity_poly.pdbx_strand_id
1 'polypeptide(L)' 'MSILRALERKVLWLSSWMIHNANHIREPRDGLKVGGHQASSASVATMMTALYFDVLGPQDRVAV' A
#
# COMPACT_ATOMS: atom_id res chain seq x y z
N MET A 1 -14.11 1.26 13.97
CA MET A 1 -12.89 2.08 13.78
C MET A 1 -11.56 1.35 14.08
N SER A 2 -11.42 0.59 15.18
CA SER A 2 -10.13 -0.02 15.56
C SER A 2 -9.56 -0.99 14.51
N ILE A 3 -10.42 -1.81 13.90
CA ILE A 3 -10.02 -2.78 12.87
C ILE A 3 -9.58 -2.09 11.57
N LEU A 4 -10.28 -1.05 11.13
CA LEU A 4 -9.90 -0.24 9.96
C LEU A 4 -8.53 0.40 10.16
N ARG A 5 -8.26 0.95 11.35
CA ARG A 5 -6.93 1.50 11.68
C ARG A 5 -5.85 0.43 11.69
N ALA A 6 -6.16 -0.80 12.10
CA ALA A 6 -5.22 -1.91 12.06
C ALA A 6 -4.91 -2.33 10.61
N LEU A 7 -5.94 -2.39 9.76
CA LEU A 7 -5.81 -2.67 8.33
C LEU A 7 -4.98 -1.58 7.64
N GLU A 8 -5.31 -0.30 7.85
CA GLU A 8 -4.57 0.84 7.31
C GLU A 8 -3.07 0.77 7.63
N ARG A 9 -2.74 0.56 8.92
CA ARG A 9 -1.34 0.41 9.35
C ARG A 9 -0.64 -0.76 8.68
N LYS A 10 -1.32 -1.90 8.52
CA LYS A 10 -0.73 -3.08 7.90
C LYS A 10 -0.49 -2.87 6.40
N VAL A 11 -1.45 -2.27 5.69
CA VAL A 11 -1.35 -1.94 4.27
C VAL A 11 -0.21 -0.93 4.03
N LEU A 12 -0.15 0.14 4.83
CA LEU A 12 0.94 1.12 4.75
C LEU A 12 2.30 0.49 5.03
N TRP A 13 2.40 -0.37 6.05
CA TRP A 13 3.64 -1.07 6.35
C TRP A 13 4.09 -1.96 5.19
N LEU A 14 3.15 -2.70 4.58
CA LEU A 14 3.45 -3.56 3.43
C LEU A 14 3.89 -2.76 2.21
N SER A 15 3.26 -1.62 1.91
CA SER A 15 3.61 -0.81 0.74
C SER A 15 5.03 -0.24 0.84
N SER A 16 5.43 0.24 2.03
CA SER A 16 6.81 0.68 2.27
C SER A 16 7.79 -0.51 2.30
N TRP A 17 7.38 -1.65 2.86
CA TRP A 17 8.21 -2.85 2.93
C TRP A 17 8.60 -3.40 1.57
N MET A 18 7.73 -3.31 0.56
CA MET A 18 8.02 -3.79 -0.80
C MET A 18 9.30 -3.17 -1.38
N ILE A 19 9.52 -1.87 -1.16
CA ILE A 19 10.72 -1.16 -1.63
C ILE A 19 11.95 -1.56 -0.80
N HIS A 20 11.80 -1.74 0.52
CA HIS A 20 12.89 -2.22 1.36
C HIS A 20 13.33 -3.62 0.94
N ASN A 21 12.37 -4.54 0.80
CA ASN A 21 12.62 -5.92 0.41
C ASN A 21 13.32 -6.01 -0.95
N ALA A 22 12.85 -5.24 -1.95
CA ALA A 22 13.43 -5.25 -3.30
C ALA A 22 14.88 -4.76 -3.34
N ASN A 23 15.26 -3.83 -2.45
CA ASN A 23 16.56 -3.20 -2.44
C ASN A 23 17.57 -3.83 -1.48
N HIS A 24 17.12 -4.57 -0.46
CA HIS A 24 17.99 -5.03 0.62
C HIS A 24 17.90 -6.53 0.94
N ILE A 25 16.83 -7.21 0.52
CA ILE A 25 16.57 -8.61 0.93
C ILE A 25 16.54 -9.55 -0.28
N ARG A 26 15.83 -9.18 -1.34
CA ARG A 26 15.76 -9.96 -2.57
C ARG A 26 17.10 -9.91 -3.31
N GLU A 27 17.51 -11.03 -3.90
CA GLU A 27 18.66 -11.07 -4.80
C GLU A 27 18.48 -10.07 -5.98
N PRO A 28 19.46 -9.20 -6.26
CA PRO A 28 19.37 -8.22 -7.34
C PRO A 28 19.36 -8.91 -8.72
N ARG A 29 18.45 -8.48 -9.61
CA ARG A 29 18.40 -9.01 -10.99
C ARG A 29 19.46 -8.40 -11.91
N ASP A 30 19.67 -7.10 -11.75
CA ASP A 30 20.50 -6.25 -12.62
C ASP A 30 21.30 -5.20 -11.82
N GLY A 31 21.21 -5.23 -10.49
CA GLY A 31 21.85 -4.25 -9.60
C GLY A 31 21.14 -2.89 -9.53
N LEU A 32 20.01 -2.70 -10.22
CA LEU A 32 19.26 -1.45 -10.21
C LEU A 32 18.42 -1.32 -8.92
N LYS A 33 18.49 -0.15 -8.28
CA LYS A 33 17.62 0.16 -7.14
C LYS A 33 16.19 0.43 -7.59
N VAL A 34 15.24 -0.14 -6.86
CA VAL A 34 13.81 0.06 -7.04
C VAL A 34 13.35 1.30 -6.26
N GLY A 35 12.69 2.24 -6.94
CA GLY A 35 12.08 3.43 -6.33
C GLY A 35 10.57 3.33 -6.14
N GLY A 36 9.95 4.37 -5.58
CA GLY A 36 8.49 4.48 -5.46
C GLY A 36 8.02 5.83 -4.90
N HIS A 37 6.75 6.17 -5.10
CA HIS A 37 6.15 7.43 -4.65
C HIS A 37 5.54 7.29 -3.23
N GLN A 38 6.38 7.21 -2.19
CA GLN A 38 5.93 6.89 -0.84
C GLN A 38 4.89 7.87 -0.27
N ALA A 39 5.08 9.18 -0.49
CA ALA A 39 4.18 10.21 0.06
C ALA A 39 2.76 10.13 -0.52
N SER A 40 2.63 10.03 -1.84
CA SER A 40 1.30 9.87 -2.47
C SER A 40 0.72 8.48 -2.27
N SER A 41 1.55 7.43 -2.17
CA SER A 41 1.06 6.09 -1.81
C SER A 41 0.49 6.02 -0.40
N ALA A 42 1.00 6.80 0.55
CA ALA A 42 0.46 6.84 1.91
C ALA A 42 -0.96 7.41 1.94
N SER A 43 -1.22 8.51 1.24
CA SER A 43 -2.56 9.10 1.19
C SER A 43 -3.57 8.19 0.46
N VAL A 44 -3.13 7.52 -0.62
CA VAL A 44 -3.95 6.53 -1.31
C VAL A 44 -4.25 5.32 -0.42
N ALA A 45 -3.29 4.84 0.39
CA ALA A 45 -3.53 3.72 1.31
C ALA A 45 -4.63 4.04 2.35
N THR A 46 -4.68 5.27 2.85
CA THR A 46 -5.76 5.75 3.72
C THR A 46 -7.11 5.76 2.99
N MET A 47 -7.18 6.37 1.80
CA MET A 47 -8.42 6.42 1.01
C MET A 47 -8.93 5.03 0.64
N MET A 48 -8.06 4.16 0.13
CA MET A 48 -8.42 2.81 -0.27
C MET A 48 -8.85 1.96 0.92
N THR A 49 -8.30 2.18 2.12
CA THR A 49 -8.76 1.47 3.32
C THR A 49 -10.21 1.84 3.66
N ALA A 50 -10.56 3.13 3.62
CA ALA A 50 -11.94 3.57 3.85
C ALA A 50 -12.87 3.07 2.75
N LEU A 51 -12.46 3.16 1.48
CA LEU A 51 -13.29 2.72 0.37
C LEU A 51 -13.56 1.21 0.43
N TYR A 52 -12.53 0.37 0.42
CA TYR A 52 -12.71 -1.08 0.27
C TYR A 52 -13.25 -1.80 1.50
N PHE A 53 -13.06 -1.25 2.71
CA PHE A 53 -13.41 -1.95 3.94
C PHE A 53 -14.55 -1.31 4.73
N ASP A 54 -15.15 -0.22 4.23
CA ASP A 54 -16.25 0.47 4.90
C ASP A 54 -17.31 0.97 3.91
N VAL A 55 -16.90 1.63 2.81
CA VAL A 55 -17.84 2.38 1.95
C VAL A 55 -18.34 1.58 0.74
N LEU A 56 -17.46 0.88 0.02
CA LEU A 56 -17.81 0.26 -1.26
C LEU A 56 -18.69 -0.98 -1.09
N GLY A 57 -19.73 -1.06 -1.91
CA GLY A 57 -20.55 -2.25 -2.11
C GLY A 57 -20.07 -3.13 -3.28
N PRO A 58 -20.70 -4.31 -3.49
CA PRO A 58 -20.24 -5.29 -4.47
C PRO A 58 -20.18 -4.82 -5.93
N GLN A 59 -20.91 -3.78 -6.29
CA GLN A 59 -21.00 -3.27 -7.67
C GLN A 59 -20.20 -1.96 -7.87
N ASP A 60 -19.66 -1.38 -6.79
CA ASP A 60 -18.92 -0.13 -6.88
C ASP A 60 -17.53 -0.35 -7.49
N ARG A 61 -17.02 0.66 -8.18
CA ARG A 61 -15.74 0.60 -8.90
C ARG A 61 -14.86 1.78 -8.53
N VAL A 62 -13.55 1.54 -8.47
CA VAL A 62 -12.53 2.57 -8.25
C VAL A 62 -11.75 2.78 -9.54
N ALA A 63 -11.66 4.03 -9.98
CA ALA A 63 -10.77 4.46 -11.05
C ALA A 63 -9.56 5.17 -10.44
N VAL A 64 -8.36 4.89 -10.95
CA VAL A 64 -7.07 5.38 -10.44
C VAL A 64 -6.29 6.02 -11.57
#